data_AF-A0A1I4Q8V4-F1
#
_entry.id   AF-A0A1I4Q8V4-F1
#
_cell.length_a   1.000
_cell.length_b   1.000
_cell.length_c   1.000
_cell.angle_alpha   90.00
_cell.angle_beta   90.00
_cell.angle_gamma   90.00
#
_symmetry.space_group_name_H-M   'P 1'
#
loop_
_entity.id
_entity.type
_entity.pdbx_description
1 polymer ?
#
loop_
_entity_poly.entity_id
_entity_poly.type
_entity_poly.pdbx_seq_one_letter_code
_entity_poly.pdbx_strand_id
1 'polypeptide(L)'
;MAGDFGEILVFLYHAAIEPEVDLIGPKKWRLKQDRTKPAPFSDVVHFVLPHWPEASTEDRILCSEVKTKSTNAESTPISSAIADCEKDRTSRLAKTLVWLKERALHEDLGTTTVAHIERFTNATDHPYVQKEFRAVAVVCASLVDEELADAPEEEPTDYTVVVIAIPDLKRRYEEVFDAVHATVAELGDGT
;
A
#
# COMPACT_ATOMS: atom_id res chain seq x y z
N MET A 1 -13.90 1.22 2.42
CA MET A 1 -14.28 1.18 0.98
C MET A 1 -13.37 2.07 0.17
N ALA A 2 -13.48 3.40 0.21
CA ALA A 2 -12.58 4.27 -0.57
C ALA A 2 -11.09 4.09 -0.22
N GLY A 3 -10.75 4.05 1.08
CA GLY A 3 -9.37 3.77 1.53
C GLY A 3 -8.86 2.41 1.06
N ASP A 4 -9.60 1.32 1.35
CA ASP A 4 -9.26 -0.04 0.90
C ASP A 4 -9.09 -0.13 -0.62
N PHE A 5 -9.94 0.56 -1.38
CA PHE A 5 -9.81 0.61 -2.84
C PHE A 5 -8.52 1.31 -3.26
N GLY A 6 -8.18 2.43 -2.62
CA GLY A 6 -6.89 3.10 -2.81
C GLY A 6 -5.72 2.16 -2.52
N GLU A 7 -5.73 1.46 -1.39
CA GLU A 7 -4.69 0.47 -1.04
C GLU A 7 -4.58 -0.66 -2.08
N ILE A 8 -5.71 -1.24 -2.50
CA ILE A 8 -5.75 -2.29 -3.53
C ILE A 8 -5.20 -1.77 -4.85
N LEU A 9 -5.62 -0.57 -5.27
CA LEU A 9 -5.17 0.01 -6.53
C LEU A 9 -3.66 0.29 -6.49
N VAL A 10 -3.14 0.85 -5.41
CA VAL A 10 -1.70 1.14 -5.27
C VAL A 10 -0.90 -0.16 -5.24
N PHE A 11 -1.42 -1.20 -4.58
CA PHE A 11 -0.82 -2.53 -4.61
C PHE A 11 -0.66 -3.04 -6.06
N LEU A 12 -1.71 -2.92 -6.87
CA LEU A 12 -1.70 -3.33 -8.28
C LEU A 12 -0.89 -2.40 -9.20
N TYR A 13 -0.90 -1.09 -8.92
CA TYR A 13 -0.16 -0.08 -9.66
C TYR A 13 1.34 -0.38 -9.62
N HIS A 14 1.89 -0.72 -8.44
CA HIS A 14 3.30 -1.07 -8.31
C HIS A 14 3.68 -2.24 -9.22
N ALA A 15 2.84 -3.29 -9.27
CA ALA A 15 3.07 -4.43 -10.16
C ALA A 15 2.95 -4.07 -11.65
N ALA A 16 2.12 -3.09 -11.98
CA ALA A 16 1.94 -2.64 -13.36
C ALA A 16 3.11 -1.79 -13.87
N ILE A 17 3.73 -0.97 -13.01
CA ILE A 17 4.85 -0.10 -13.41
C ILE A 17 6.21 -0.81 -13.37
N GLU A 18 6.30 -1.95 -12.68
CA GLU A 18 7.52 -2.76 -12.55
C GLU A 18 7.23 -4.23 -12.93
N PRO A 19 6.81 -4.52 -14.17
CA PRO A 19 6.26 -5.83 -14.55
C PRO A 19 7.26 -6.99 -14.53
N GLU A 20 8.56 -6.69 -14.53
CA GLU A 20 9.64 -7.67 -14.45
C GLU A 20 10.11 -7.93 -13.01
N VAL A 21 9.56 -7.20 -12.04
CA VAL A 21 9.90 -7.32 -10.62
C VAL A 21 8.84 -8.13 -9.90
N ASP A 22 9.26 -9.19 -9.21
CA ASP A 22 8.36 -9.92 -8.32
C ASP A 22 8.10 -9.11 -7.04
N LEU A 23 6.90 -8.53 -6.94
CA LEU A 23 6.44 -7.78 -5.79
C LEU A 23 5.70 -8.68 -4.81
N ILE A 24 6.35 -8.99 -3.70
CA ILE A 24 5.80 -9.83 -2.64
C ILE A 24 5.21 -8.92 -1.57
N GLY A 25 3.91 -8.96 -1.31
CA GLY A 25 3.31 -8.09 -0.30
C GLY A 25 2.07 -8.70 0.33
N PRO A 26 1.83 -8.47 1.64
CA PRO A 26 0.61 -8.91 2.29
C PRO A 26 -0.54 -8.02 1.82
N LYS A 27 -1.68 -8.64 1.52
CA LYS A 27 -2.94 -7.94 1.26
C LYS A 27 -3.51 -7.42 2.58
N LYS A 28 -2.92 -6.35 3.14
CA LYS A 28 -3.19 -5.86 4.51
C LYS A 28 -4.67 -5.58 4.79
N TRP A 29 -5.44 -5.16 3.79
CA TRP A 29 -6.89 -4.99 3.91
C TRP A 29 -7.64 -6.26 4.30
N ARG A 30 -7.08 -7.46 4.07
CA ARG A 30 -7.62 -8.75 4.54
C ARG A 30 -7.27 -9.09 5.99
N LEU A 31 -6.32 -8.38 6.58
CA LEU A 31 -5.76 -8.65 7.91
C LEU A 31 -6.35 -7.70 8.99
N LYS A 32 -7.42 -6.96 8.66
CA LYS A 32 -8.08 -6.05 9.59
C LYS A 32 -8.75 -6.85 10.71
N GLN A 33 -8.57 -6.42 11.96
CA GLN A 33 -9.26 -7.05 13.12
C GLN A 33 -10.77 -6.78 13.09
N ASP A 34 -11.15 -5.60 12.61
CA ASP A 34 -12.54 -5.14 12.52
C ASP A 34 -12.72 -4.49 11.15
N ARG A 35 -13.85 -4.75 10.49
CA ARG A 35 -14.20 -4.16 9.19
C ARG A 35 -14.19 -2.63 9.21
N THR A 36 -14.44 -2.03 10.37
CA THR A 36 -14.51 -0.58 10.56
C THR A 36 -13.16 0.06 10.89
N LYS A 37 -12.13 -0.75 11.20
CA LYS A 37 -10.81 -0.26 11.56
C LYS A 37 -9.80 -0.51 10.44
N PRO A 38 -8.93 0.46 10.13
CA PRO A 38 -7.86 0.24 9.17
C PRO A 38 -6.86 -0.80 9.71
N ALA A 39 -6.12 -1.45 8.79
CA ALA A 39 -4.95 -2.21 9.20
C ALA A 39 -3.93 -1.23 9.82
N PRO A 40 -3.21 -1.61 10.87
CA PRO A 40 -2.36 -0.66 11.59
C PRO A 40 -1.13 -0.28 10.76
N PHE A 41 -0.61 0.92 11.03
CA PHE A 41 0.66 1.47 10.54
C PHE A 41 0.66 1.80 9.03
N SER A 42 1.63 1.32 8.25
CA SER A 42 1.84 1.72 6.85
C SER A 42 0.85 1.05 5.90
N ASP A 43 0.31 1.73 4.90
CA ASP A 43 -0.82 1.21 4.12
C ASP A 43 -0.45 0.02 3.21
N VAL A 44 0.51 0.21 2.30
CA VAL A 44 0.96 -0.82 1.34
C VAL A 44 2.45 -1.10 1.53
N VAL A 45 2.81 -2.39 1.60
CA VAL A 45 4.20 -2.83 1.70
C VAL A 45 4.47 -3.94 0.68
N HIS A 46 5.53 -3.78 -0.11
CA HIS A 46 6.09 -4.84 -0.95
C HIS A 46 7.56 -5.09 -0.63
N PHE A 47 7.92 -6.36 -0.60
CA PHE A 47 9.28 -6.87 -0.57
C PHE A 47 9.69 -7.23 -2.00
N VAL A 48 10.89 -6.80 -2.38
CA VAL A 48 11.54 -7.13 -3.64
C VAL A 48 12.81 -7.90 -3.32
N LEU A 49 12.88 -9.13 -3.80
CA LEU A 49 13.91 -10.11 -3.43
C LEU A 49 14.43 -10.82 -4.68
N PRO A 50 15.23 -10.14 -5.53
CA PRO A 50 15.58 -10.65 -6.86
C PRO A 50 16.35 -11.98 -6.84
N HIS A 51 17.13 -12.23 -5.78
CA HIS A 51 17.96 -13.43 -5.63
C HIS A 51 17.45 -14.34 -4.50
N TRP A 52 16.14 -14.44 -4.31
CA TRP A 52 15.58 -15.25 -3.23
C TRP A 52 15.95 -16.75 -3.36
N PRO A 53 16.45 -17.41 -2.29
CA PRO A 53 16.52 -16.97 -0.89
C PRO A 53 17.86 -16.37 -0.44
N GLU A 54 18.82 -16.13 -1.32
CA GLU A 54 20.07 -15.45 -0.98
C GLU A 54 19.84 -13.96 -0.67
N ALA A 55 20.70 -13.38 0.17
CA ALA A 55 20.71 -11.93 0.41
C ALA A 55 21.32 -11.21 -0.78
N SER A 56 20.82 -10.03 -1.12
CA SER A 56 21.44 -9.19 -2.15
C SER A 56 21.42 -7.71 -1.80
N THR A 57 22.29 -6.93 -2.45
CA THR A 57 22.27 -5.47 -2.38
C THR A 57 21.11 -4.85 -3.19
N GLU A 58 20.39 -5.68 -3.94
CA GLU A 58 19.22 -5.31 -4.73
C GLU A 58 17.91 -5.57 -3.94
N ASP A 59 18.01 -6.12 -2.73
CA ASP A 59 16.89 -6.31 -1.84
C ASP A 59 16.33 -4.95 -1.42
N ARG A 60 15.06 -4.71 -1.72
CA ARG A 60 14.39 -3.46 -1.34
C ARG A 60 12.99 -3.68 -0.82
N ILE A 61 12.55 -2.74 0.01
CA ILE A 61 11.19 -2.68 0.53
C ILE A 61 10.54 -1.39 0.09
N LEU A 62 9.39 -1.53 -0.56
CA LEU A 62 8.54 -0.43 -0.97
C LEU A 62 7.45 -0.23 0.08
N CYS A 63 7.36 0.98 0.63
CA CYS A 63 6.35 1.39 1.60
C CYS A 63 5.55 2.55 1.01
N SER A 64 4.23 2.44 0.94
CA SER A 64 3.38 3.50 0.41
C SER A 64 2.28 3.88 1.38
N GLU A 65 2.19 5.17 1.68
CA GLU A 65 1.06 5.79 2.37
C GLU A 65 0.05 6.27 1.32
N VAL A 66 -1.24 5.95 1.50
CA VAL A 66 -2.26 6.13 0.47
C VAL A 66 -3.43 6.97 1.00
N LYS A 67 -3.69 8.10 0.35
CA LYS A 67 -4.87 8.93 0.60
C LYS A 67 -5.79 8.95 -0.60
N THR A 68 -7.09 8.79 -0.37
CA THR A 68 -8.10 8.73 -1.44
C THR A 68 -9.09 9.89 -1.32
N LYS A 69 -9.32 10.62 -2.41
CA LYS A 69 -10.34 11.69 -2.49
C LYS A 69 -11.26 11.48 -3.68
N SER A 70 -12.49 11.05 -3.41
CA SER A 70 -13.49 10.73 -4.44
C SER A 70 -14.63 11.76 -4.54
N THR A 71 -14.71 12.71 -3.62
CA THR A 71 -15.73 13.76 -3.55
C THR A 71 -15.10 15.09 -3.16
N ASN A 72 -15.84 16.19 -3.31
CA ASN A 72 -15.36 17.53 -2.95
C ASN A 72 -15.42 17.82 -1.43
N ALA A 73 -15.19 16.79 -0.61
CA ALA A 73 -15.10 16.97 0.83
C ALA A 73 -13.77 17.64 1.20
N GLU A 74 -13.78 18.46 2.25
CA GLU A 74 -12.58 19.12 2.77
C GLU A 74 -11.54 18.06 3.19
N SER A 75 -10.52 17.91 2.35
CA SER A 75 -9.39 17.01 2.54
C SER A 75 -8.29 17.39 1.56
N THR A 76 -7.05 17.17 1.96
CA THR A 76 -5.83 17.46 1.18
C THR A 76 -5.01 16.18 1.01
N PRO A 77 -5.47 15.23 0.16
CA PRO A 77 -4.85 13.91 -0.01
C PRO A 77 -3.34 13.96 -0.28
N ILE A 78 -2.84 14.89 -1.11
CA ILE A 78 -1.40 14.98 -1.40
C ILE A 78 -0.63 15.38 -0.14
N SER A 79 -0.92 16.55 0.43
CA SER A 79 -0.29 17.02 1.67
C SER A 79 -0.37 16.01 2.81
N SER A 80 -1.52 15.36 2.97
CA SER A 80 -1.75 14.36 4.01
C SER A 80 -0.94 13.07 3.78
N ALA A 81 -0.83 12.60 2.53
CA ALA A 81 -0.01 11.45 2.18
C ALA A 81 1.47 11.74 2.46
N ILE A 82 1.95 12.94 2.14
CA ILE A 82 3.33 13.37 2.42
C ILE A 82 3.60 13.38 3.92
N ALA A 83 2.72 14.00 4.71
CA ALA A 83 2.89 14.10 6.16
C ALA A 83 2.86 12.73 6.87
N ASP A 84 2.05 11.79 6.39
CA ASP A 84 2.02 10.43 6.95
C ASP A 84 3.13 9.53 6.39
N CYS A 85 3.61 9.75 5.17
CA CYS A 85 4.79 9.09 4.61
C CYS A 85 6.05 9.38 5.45
N GLU A 86 6.17 10.57 6.03
CA GLU A 86 7.22 10.88 7.00
C GLU A 86 7.16 9.97 8.25
N LYS A 87 5.96 9.59 8.69
CA LYS A 87 5.78 8.65 9.81
C LYS A 87 6.17 7.23 9.41
N ASP A 88 5.92 6.85 8.16
CA ASP A 88 6.39 5.59 7.56
C ASP A 88 7.91 5.47 7.56
N ARG A 89 8.60 6.53 7.13
CA ARG A 89 10.07 6.60 7.15
C ARG A 89 10.66 6.47 8.54
N THR A 90 10.06 7.17 9.49
CA THR A 90 10.65 7.32 10.83
C THR A 90 10.32 6.16 11.76
N SER A 91 9.12 5.56 11.67
CA SER A 91 8.72 4.53 12.64
C SER A 91 7.65 3.53 12.21
N ARG A 92 6.70 3.89 11.34
CA ARG A 92 5.55 3.02 11.04
C ARG A 92 5.95 1.81 10.20
N LEU A 93 6.94 1.90 9.31
CA LEU A 93 7.40 0.72 8.55
C LEU A 93 7.95 -0.36 9.50
N ALA A 94 8.82 0.02 10.45
CA ALA A 94 9.38 -0.92 11.41
C ALA A 94 8.28 -1.60 12.26
N LYS A 95 7.28 -0.82 12.71
CA LYS A 95 6.11 -1.34 13.42
C LYS A 95 5.26 -2.26 12.54
N THR A 96 5.10 -1.92 11.26
CA THR A 96 4.42 -2.77 10.28
C THR A 96 5.09 -4.13 10.15
N LEU A 97 6.43 -4.18 10.05
CA LEU A 97 7.16 -5.44 9.93
C LEU A 97 7.03 -6.32 11.17
N VAL A 98 7.12 -5.74 12.37
CA VAL A 98 6.88 -6.48 13.63
C VAL A 98 5.46 -7.03 13.66
N TRP A 99 4.47 -6.20 13.35
CA TRP A 99 3.06 -6.61 13.34
C TRP A 99 2.78 -7.71 12.30
N LEU A 100 3.37 -7.62 11.10
CA LEU A 100 3.25 -8.67 10.08
C LEU A 100 3.90 -9.97 10.54
N LYS A 101 5.07 -9.90 11.20
CA LYS A 101 5.74 -11.08 11.76
C LYS A 101 4.86 -11.77 12.81
N GLU A 102 4.24 -11.02 13.70
CA GLU A 102 3.29 -11.54 14.69
C GLU A 102 2.08 -12.20 14.02
N ARG A 103 1.51 -11.56 13.00
CA ARG A 103 0.37 -12.11 12.24
C ARG A 103 0.73 -13.41 11.52
N ALA A 104 1.91 -13.50 10.93
CA ALA A 104 2.37 -14.70 10.23
C ALA A 104 2.47 -15.96 11.11
N LEU A 105 2.43 -15.81 12.44
CA LEU A 105 2.38 -16.95 13.38
C LEU A 105 1.00 -17.61 13.45
N HIS A 106 -0.05 -16.89 13.07
CA HIS A 106 -1.43 -17.31 13.27
C HIS A 106 -2.30 -17.20 12.01
N GLU A 107 -1.85 -16.48 10.99
CA GLU A 107 -2.59 -16.18 9.77
C GLU A 107 -1.73 -16.43 8.53
N ASP A 108 -2.39 -16.82 7.44
CA ASP A 108 -1.78 -16.87 6.11
C ASP A 108 -1.70 -15.45 5.53
N LEU A 109 -0.47 -14.98 5.27
CA LEU A 109 -0.21 -13.67 4.67
C LEU A 109 -0.21 -13.70 3.13
N GLY A 110 -0.62 -14.82 2.52
CA GLY A 110 -0.62 -15.04 1.09
C GLY A 110 0.80 -15.33 0.58
N THR A 111 1.33 -14.47 -0.29
CA THR A 111 2.68 -14.64 -0.86
C THR A 111 3.80 -14.25 0.09
N THR A 112 3.47 -13.59 1.21
CA THR A 112 4.45 -13.13 2.19
C THR A 112 4.73 -14.19 3.24
N THR A 113 6.01 -14.42 3.56
CA THR A 113 6.44 -15.37 4.60
C THR A 113 7.18 -14.66 5.73
N VAL A 114 7.35 -15.33 6.88
CA VAL A 114 8.19 -14.82 7.98
C VAL A 114 9.62 -14.55 7.49
N ALA A 115 10.18 -15.42 6.65
CA ALA A 115 11.53 -15.27 6.13
C ALA A 115 11.67 -14.01 5.23
N HIS A 116 10.65 -13.68 4.44
CA HIS A 116 10.62 -12.40 3.71
C HIS A 116 10.67 -11.21 4.67
N ILE A 117 9.92 -11.23 5.77
CA ILE A 117 9.90 -10.14 6.76
C ILE A 117 11.23 -10.04 7.52
N GLU A 118 11.84 -11.18 7.87
CA GLU A 118 13.11 -11.25 8.58
C GLU A 118 14.26 -10.64 7.76
N ARG A 119 14.20 -10.74 6.43
CA ARG A 119 15.14 -10.06 5.53
C ARG A 119 15.30 -8.57 5.83
N PHE A 120 14.21 -7.90 6.18
CA PHE A 120 14.15 -6.44 6.37
C PHE A 120 14.16 -6.00 7.83
N THR A 121 14.21 -6.94 8.78
CA THR A 121 14.24 -6.65 10.23
C THR A 121 15.55 -7.04 10.89
N ASN A 122 16.33 -7.96 10.31
CA ASN A 122 17.61 -8.40 10.83
C ASN A 122 18.78 -7.69 10.11
N ALA A 123 19.08 -6.46 10.55
CA ALA A 123 20.13 -5.65 9.94
C ALA A 123 21.54 -6.22 10.09
N THR A 124 21.78 -7.08 11.10
CA THR A 124 23.07 -7.75 11.31
C THR A 124 23.37 -8.72 10.18
N ASP A 125 22.36 -9.47 9.75
CA ASP A 125 22.50 -10.48 8.71
C ASP A 125 22.27 -9.89 7.31
N HIS A 126 21.55 -8.77 7.20
CA HIS A 126 21.12 -8.16 5.94
C HIS A 126 21.31 -6.63 5.93
N PRO A 127 22.55 -6.13 5.83
CA PRO A 127 22.85 -4.71 6.02
C PRO A 127 22.52 -3.82 4.81
N TYR A 128 22.29 -4.40 3.61
CA TYR A 128 22.21 -3.65 2.34
C TYR A 128 20.78 -3.37 1.85
N VAL A 129 19.80 -3.46 2.75
CA VAL A 129 18.39 -3.31 2.42
C VAL A 129 18.06 -1.85 2.06
N GLN A 130 17.53 -1.64 0.86
CA GLN A 130 17.05 -0.34 0.41
C GLN A 130 15.59 -0.14 0.83
N LYS A 131 15.24 1.08 1.25
CA LYS A 131 13.87 1.44 1.63
C LYS A 131 13.38 2.53 0.70
N GLU A 132 12.29 2.25 -0.01
CA GLU A 132 11.65 3.17 -0.92
C GLU A 132 10.30 3.59 -0.35
N PHE A 133 10.06 4.89 -0.29
CA PHE A 133 8.85 5.45 0.29
C PHE A 133 8.05 6.19 -0.75
N ARG A 134 6.73 6.01 -0.75
CA ARG A 134 5.82 6.72 -1.66
C ARG A 134 4.68 7.36 -0.88
N ALA A 135 4.45 8.64 -1.15
CA ALA A 135 3.24 9.36 -0.75
C ALA A 135 2.27 9.32 -1.93
N VAL A 136 1.18 8.57 -1.81
CA VAL A 136 0.27 8.30 -2.92
C VAL A 136 -1.10 8.95 -2.70
N ALA A 137 -1.52 9.77 -3.65
CA ALA A 137 -2.85 10.35 -3.69
C ALA A 137 -3.67 9.70 -4.82
N VAL A 138 -4.76 9.03 -4.47
CA VAL A 138 -5.74 8.49 -5.42
C VAL A 138 -6.93 9.45 -5.48
N VAL A 139 -7.04 10.20 -6.58
CA VAL A 139 -7.94 11.36 -6.66
C VAL A 139 -8.94 11.18 -7.80
N CYS A 140 -10.18 11.60 -7.60
CA CYS A 140 -11.14 11.72 -8.70
C CYS A 140 -10.60 12.69 -9.75
N ALA A 141 -10.60 12.29 -11.02
CA ALA A 141 -10.00 13.09 -12.09
C ALA A 141 -10.59 14.52 -12.18
N SER A 142 -11.86 14.70 -11.80
CA SER A 142 -12.50 16.02 -11.76
C SER A 142 -11.99 16.96 -10.65
N LEU A 143 -11.17 16.46 -9.72
CA LEU A 143 -10.63 17.19 -8.57
C LEU A 143 -9.10 17.35 -8.66
N VAL A 144 -8.45 16.73 -9.64
CA VAL A 144 -6.98 16.61 -9.66
C VAL A 144 -6.30 17.99 -9.76
N ASP A 145 -6.83 18.91 -10.57
CA ASP A 145 -6.21 20.22 -10.78
C ASP A 145 -6.18 21.05 -9.48
N GLU A 146 -7.23 20.93 -8.65
CA GLU A 146 -7.28 21.59 -7.34
C GLU A 146 -6.28 20.96 -6.37
N GLU A 147 -6.15 19.63 -6.38
CA GLU A 147 -5.20 18.92 -5.51
C GLU A 147 -3.74 19.15 -5.89
N LEU A 148 -3.42 19.33 -7.17
CA LEU A 148 -2.04 19.54 -7.62
C LEU A 148 -1.41 20.81 -7.06
N ALA A 149 -2.20 21.77 -6.56
CA ALA A 149 -1.69 22.93 -5.84
C ALA A 149 -0.94 22.57 -4.54
N ASP A 150 -1.22 21.39 -3.96
CA ASP A 150 -0.58 20.85 -2.76
C ASP A 150 0.66 19.99 -3.07
N ALA A 151 0.98 19.77 -4.35
CA ALA A 151 2.16 19.01 -4.74
C ALA A 151 3.45 19.80 -4.48
N PRO A 152 4.55 19.14 -4.09
CA PRO A 152 5.82 19.83 -3.91
C PRO A 152 6.33 20.41 -5.24
N GLU A 153 6.92 21.60 -5.19
CA GLU A 153 7.48 22.27 -6.37
C GLU A 153 8.75 21.56 -6.89
N GLU A 154 9.51 20.93 -6.00
CA GLU A 154 10.73 20.19 -6.30
C GLU A 154 10.55 18.70 -5.97
N GLU A 155 11.19 17.83 -6.76
CA GLU A 155 11.18 16.39 -6.52
C GLU A 155 11.90 16.06 -5.21
N PRO A 156 11.24 15.40 -4.25
CA PRO A 156 11.89 15.04 -3.00
C PRO A 156 12.95 13.95 -3.18
N THR A 157 14.00 13.99 -2.36
CA THR A 157 15.14 13.04 -2.49
C THR A 157 14.93 11.72 -1.74
N ASP A 158 14.02 11.68 -0.77
CA ASP A 158 13.86 10.59 0.19
C ASP A 158 12.47 9.90 0.13
N TYR A 159 11.66 10.26 -0.87
CA TYR A 159 10.37 9.63 -1.21
C TYR A 159 9.92 10.08 -2.59
N THR A 160 8.96 9.34 -3.16
CA THR A 160 8.28 9.71 -4.39
C THR A 160 6.84 10.14 -4.09
N VAL A 161 6.39 11.24 -4.70
CA VAL A 161 4.96 11.60 -4.72
C VAL A 161 4.32 10.99 -5.96
N VAL A 162 3.23 10.23 -5.77
CA VAL A 162 2.46 9.64 -6.88
C VAL A 162 1.03 10.14 -6.81
N VAL A 163 0.55 10.74 -7.90
CA VAL A 163 -0.85 11.15 -8.04
C VAL A 163 -1.51 10.26 -9.09
N ILE A 164 -2.52 9.49 -8.68
CA ILE A 164 -3.31 8.62 -9.55
C ILE A 164 -4.69 9.24 -9.74
N ALA A 165 -4.94 9.82 -10.92
CA ALA A 165 -6.22 10.41 -11.29
C ALA A 165 -7.15 9.36 -11.90
N ILE A 166 -8.38 9.25 -11.36
CA ILE A 166 -9.35 8.22 -11.78
C ILE A 166 -10.68 8.87 -12.14
N PRO A 167 -11.19 8.67 -13.37
CA PRO A 167 -12.52 9.12 -13.75
C PRO A 167 -13.60 8.48 -12.88
N ASP A 168 -14.50 9.30 -12.34
CA ASP A 168 -15.64 8.87 -11.52
C ASP A 168 -15.26 7.93 -10.37
N LEU A 169 -14.17 8.24 -9.67
CA LEU A 169 -13.56 7.38 -8.64
C LEU A 169 -14.57 6.78 -7.66
N LYS A 170 -15.53 7.60 -7.17
CA LYS A 170 -16.58 7.12 -6.26
C LYS A 170 -17.38 5.95 -6.86
N ARG A 171 -17.91 6.18 -8.06
CA ARG A 171 -18.68 5.17 -8.79
C ARG A 171 -17.83 3.92 -9.05
N ARG A 172 -16.55 4.09 -9.44
CA ARG A 172 -15.66 2.97 -9.75
C ARG A 172 -15.44 2.04 -8.57
N TYR A 173 -15.16 2.57 -7.38
CA TYR A 173 -14.99 1.69 -6.24
C TYR A 173 -16.32 1.08 -5.80
N GLU A 174 -17.44 1.80 -5.89
CA GLU A 174 -18.77 1.27 -5.59
C GLU A 174 -19.11 0.08 -6.50
N GLU A 175 -18.92 0.22 -7.83
CA GLU A 175 -19.10 -0.86 -8.81
C GLU A 175 -18.25 -2.09 -8.50
N VAL A 176 -16.97 -1.89 -8.13
CA VAL A 176 -16.07 -3.00 -7.77
C VAL A 176 -16.54 -3.72 -6.51
N PHE A 177 -16.90 -2.99 -5.46
CA PHE A 177 -17.37 -3.62 -4.22
C PHE A 177 -18.72 -4.31 -4.42
N ASP A 178 -19.64 -3.73 -5.19
CA ASP A 178 -20.94 -4.34 -5.49
C ASP A 178 -20.77 -5.65 -6.28
N ALA A 179 -19.89 -5.65 -7.29
CA ALA A 179 -19.58 -6.85 -8.07
C ALA A 179 -18.97 -7.98 -7.19
N VAL A 180 -18.09 -7.61 -6.25
CA VAL A 180 -17.52 -8.57 -5.30
C VAL A 180 -18.59 -9.13 -4.36
N HIS A 181 -19.50 -8.30 -3.84
CA HIS A 181 -20.59 -8.78 -2.98
C HIS A 181 -21.55 -9.72 -3.72
N ALA A 182 -21.89 -9.41 -4.97
CA ALA A 182 -22.74 -10.27 -5.80
C ALA A 182 -22.11 -11.65 -6.02
N THR A 183 -20.81 -11.71 -6.32
CA THR A 183 -20.08 -12.97 -6.53
C THR A 183 -20.05 -13.84 -5.29
N VAL A 184 -19.94 -13.24 -4.09
CA VAL A 184 -19.95 -14.00 -2.82
C VAL A 184 -21.36 -14.51 -2.48
N ALA A 185 -22.42 -13.76 -2.78
CA ALA A 185 -23.79 -14.18 -2.55
C ALA A 185 -24.18 -15.40 -3.41
N GLU A 186 -23.78 -15.40 -4.69
CA GLU A 186 -24.03 -16.53 -5.60
C GLU A 186 -23.37 -17.84 -5.15
N LEU A 187 -22.23 -17.76 -4.44
CA LEU A 187 -21.56 -18.93 -3.87
C LEU A 187 -22.21 -19.42 -2.56
N GLY A 188 -22.97 -18.57 -1.87
CA GLY A 188 -23.62 -18.88 -0.58
C GLY A 188 -25.01 -19.51 -0.72
N ASP A 189 -25.71 -19.26 -1.83
CA ASP A 189 -27.04 -19.85 -2.10
C ASP A 189 -26.95 -21.28 -2.69
N GLY A 190 -25.75 -21.84 -2.78
CA GLY A 190 -25.46 -23.17 -3.35
C GLY A 190 -25.07 -24.27 -2.36
N THR A 191 -25.21 -24.06 -1.05
CA THR A 191 -24.90 -25.07 0.00
C THR A 191 -26.10 -25.45 0.85
#